data_AF-A0A1L5L507-F1
#
_entry.id   AF-A0A1L5L507-F1
#
_cell.length_a   1.000
_cell.length_b   1.000
_cell.length_c   1.000
_cell.angle_alpha   90.00
_cell.angle_beta   90.00
_cell.angle_gamma   90.00
#
_symmetry.space_group_name_H-M   'P 1'
#
loop_
_entity.id
_entity.type
_entity.pdbx_description
1 polymer ?
#
loop_
_entity_poly.entity_id
_entity_poly.type
_entity_poly.pdbx_seq_one_letter_code
_entity_poly.pdbx_strand_id
1 'polypeptide(L)'
;DLIATCGSPLSRNYTFGSNLGKGLSVEEATKVSNGVAEGVPTTDAVVALGKQYGVPTPLATAMSHVLSDGISCAQMLSELFGEGISEE
;
A
#
# COMPACT_ATOMS: atom_id res chain seq x y z
N ASP A 1 -2.01 -17.90 2.53
CA ASP A 1 -2.14 -16.93 1.44
C ASP A 1 -1.39 -15.63 1.74
N LEU A 2 -1.76 -14.90 2.79
CA LEU A 2 -1.08 -13.66 3.21
C LEU A 2 0.46 -13.73 3.16
N ILE A 3 1.08 -14.71 3.82
CA ILE A 3 2.55 -14.87 3.83
C ILE A 3 3.11 -15.08 2.41
N ALA A 4 2.43 -15.89 1.59
CA ALA A 4 2.88 -16.16 0.23
C ALA A 4 2.78 -14.90 -0.65
N THR A 5 1.68 -14.14 -0.53
CA THR A 5 1.42 -12.93 -1.32
C THR A 5 2.27 -11.75 -0.86
N CYS A 6 2.54 -11.61 0.44
CA CYS A 6 3.38 -10.53 0.99
C CYS A 6 4.88 -10.85 0.96
N GLY A 7 5.27 -12.11 0.80
CA GLY A 7 6.68 -12.54 0.88
C GLY A 7 7.31 -12.92 -0.46
N SER A 8 6.56 -12.86 -1.58
CA SER A 8 7.02 -13.40 -2.85
C SER A 8 7.03 -12.35 -3.98
N PRO A 9 8.12 -12.24 -4.77
CA PRO A 9 8.15 -11.41 -5.97
C PRO A 9 7.24 -11.93 -7.08
N LEU A 10 6.66 -13.12 -6.95
CA LEU A 10 5.64 -13.62 -7.88
C LEU A 10 4.28 -12.94 -7.67
N SER A 11 4.07 -12.31 -6.52
CA SER A 11 2.87 -11.52 -6.24
C SER A 11 2.92 -10.17 -6.95
N ARG A 12 1.84 -9.84 -7.67
CA ARG A 12 1.69 -8.54 -8.34
C ARG A 12 1.56 -7.41 -7.32
N ASN A 13 0.82 -7.65 -6.23
CA ASN A 13 0.69 -6.69 -5.13
C ASN A 13 2.04 -6.43 -4.44
N TYR A 14 2.83 -7.49 -4.22
CA TYR A 14 4.18 -7.34 -3.64
C TYR A 14 5.09 -6.52 -4.55
N THR A 15 5.15 -6.87 -5.84
CA THR A 15 6.02 -6.19 -6.80
C THR A 15 5.63 -4.72 -6.95
N PHE A 16 4.33 -4.43 -7.03
CA PHE A 16 3.81 -3.07 -7.07
C PHE A 16 4.21 -2.28 -5.81
N GLY A 17 3.93 -2.82 -4.61
CA GLY A 17 4.31 -2.18 -3.35
C GLY A 17 5.82 -2.00 -3.18
N SER A 18 6.63 -2.97 -3.63
CA SER A 18 8.09 -2.86 -3.62
C SER A 18 8.60 -1.72 -4.50
N ASN A 19 7.96 -1.47 -5.64
CA ASN A 19 8.30 -0.36 -6.52
C ASN A 19 7.92 0.99 -5.90
N LEU A 20 6.76 1.10 -5.26
CA LEU A 20 6.40 2.29 -4.48
C LEU A 20 7.42 2.56 -3.37
N GLY A 21 7.83 1.50 -2.64
CA GLY A 21 8.86 1.61 -1.59
C GLY A 21 10.23 2.04 -2.12
N LYS A 22 10.53 1.82 -3.40
CA LYS A 22 11.75 2.32 -4.08
C LYS A 22 11.61 3.76 -4.59
N GLY A 23 10.46 4.39 -4.38
CA GLY A 23 10.21 5.79 -4.74
C GLY A 23 9.57 6.01 -6.11
N LEU A 24 9.11 4.95 -6.79
CA LEU A 24 8.33 5.12 -8.03
C LEU A 24 6.96 5.71 -7.69
N SER A 25 6.43 6.55 -8.60
CA SER A 25 5.04 7.00 -8.51
C SER A 25 4.05 5.84 -8.73
N VAL A 26 2.78 6.04 -8.36
CA VAL A 26 1.72 5.06 -8.62
C VAL A 26 1.62 4.73 -10.11
N GLU A 27 1.74 5.72 -10.98
CA GLU A 27 1.71 5.56 -12.43
C GLU A 27 2.92 4.78 -12.94
N GLU A 28 4.12 5.08 -12.43
CA GLU A 28 5.35 4.38 -12.79
C GLU A 28 5.31 2.93 -12.32
N ALA A 29 4.94 2.69 -11.06
CA ALA A 29 4.79 1.37 -10.47
C ALA A 29 3.75 0.54 -11.23
N THR A 30 2.65 1.15 -11.69
CA THR A 30 1.64 0.49 -12.52
C THR A 30 2.22 0.08 -13.87
N LYS A 31 2.98 0.97 -14.54
CA LYS A 31 3.57 0.69 -15.86
C LYS A 31 4.59 -0.44 -15.84
N VAL A 32 5.38 -0.55 -14.77
CA VAL A 32 6.42 -1.59 -14.66
C VAL A 32 5.89 -2.90 -14.05
N SER A 33 4.65 -2.91 -13.58
CA SER A 33 4.01 -4.12 -13.04
C SER A 33 3.42 -4.97 -14.17
N ASN A 34 3.74 -6.26 -14.17
CA ASN A 34 3.16 -7.21 -15.13
C ASN A 34 1.72 -7.58 -14.76
N GLY A 35 0.79 -6.70 -15.12
CA GLY A 35 -0.65 -6.85 -14.91
C GLY A 35 -1.19 -6.07 -13.72
N VAL A 36 -2.48 -6.21 -13.49
CA VAL A 36 -3.20 -5.44 -12.44
C VAL A 36 -2.83 -5.96 -11.06
N ALA A 37 -2.34 -5.07 -10.19
CA ALA A 37 -2.27 -5.29 -8.76
C ALA A 37 -3.66 -5.05 -8.16
N GLU A 38 -4.37 -6.13 -7.83
CA GLU A 38 -5.73 -6.09 -7.29
C GLU A 38 -5.86 -5.25 -6.01
N GLY A 39 -4.78 -5.14 -5.23
CA GLY A 39 -4.74 -4.31 -4.03
C GLY A 39 -4.99 -2.83 -4.30
N VAL A 40 -4.70 -2.32 -5.51
CA VAL A 40 -4.91 -0.90 -5.87
C VAL A 40 -6.40 -0.53 -5.79
N PRO A 41 -7.30 -1.12 -6.60
CA PRO A 41 -8.74 -0.81 -6.49
C PRO A 41 -9.38 -1.36 -5.20
N THR A 42 -8.84 -2.44 -4.61
CA THR A 42 -9.44 -3.05 -3.41
C THR A 42 -9.19 -2.23 -2.13
N THR A 43 -8.11 -1.46 -2.06
CA THR A 43 -7.78 -0.63 -0.88
C THR A 43 -8.93 0.30 -0.51
N ASP A 44 -9.43 1.09 -1.46
CA ASP A 44 -10.50 2.05 -1.21
C ASP A 44 -11.82 1.38 -0.82
N ALA A 45 -12.12 0.23 -1.42
CA ALA A 45 -13.29 -0.56 -1.07
C ALA A 45 -13.21 -1.07 0.38
N VAL A 46 -12.03 -1.54 0.82
CA VAL A 46 -11.80 -1.98 2.21
C VAL A 46 -11.95 -0.82 3.19
N VAL A 47 -11.39 0.36 2.88
CA VAL A 47 -11.52 1.56 3.71
C VAL A 47 -12.98 2.00 3.82
N ALA A 48 -13.72 1.99 2.70
CA ALA A 48 -15.14 2.34 2.69
C ALA A 48 -15.98 1.36 3.53
N LEU A 49 -15.73 0.06 3.40
CA LEU A 49 -16.41 -0.97 4.21
C LEU A 49 -16.06 -0.83 5.70
N GLY A 50 -14.79 -0.57 6.03
CA GLY A 50 -14.36 -0.33 7.41
C GLY A 50 -15.13 0.83 8.05
N LYS A 51 -15.25 1.96 7.34
CA LYS A 51 -16.07 3.11 7.76
C LYS A 51 -17.54 2.73 7.94
N GLN A 52 -18.13 2.00 7.00
CA GLN A 52 -19.54 1.59 7.04
C GLN A 52 -19.85 0.71 8.25
N TYR A 53 -18.95 -0.21 8.60
CA TYR A 53 -19.17 -1.18 9.68
C TYR A 53 -18.52 -0.79 11.01
N GLY A 54 -17.89 0.39 11.09
CA GLY A 54 -17.18 0.83 12.30
C GLY A 54 -15.96 -0.03 12.64
N VAL A 55 -15.33 -0.65 11.64
CA VAL A 55 -14.13 -1.48 11.79
C VAL A 55 -12.90 -0.67 11.38
N PRO A 56 -11.92 -0.44 12.28
CA PRO A 56 -10.69 0.25 11.93
C PRO A 56 -9.86 -0.53 10.90
N THR A 57 -9.38 0.16 9.86
CA THR A 57 -8.54 -0.41 8.80
C THR A 57 -7.23 0.39 8.65
N PRO A 58 -6.42 0.57 9.70
CA PRO A 58 -5.33 1.55 9.71
C PRO A 58 -4.33 1.38 8.55
N LEU A 59 -3.92 0.15 8.25
CA LEU A 59 -3.01 -0.14 7.14
C LEU A 59 -3.61 0.18 5.78
N ALA A 60 -4.87 -0.18 5.54
CA ALA A 60 -5.55 0.13 4.27
C ALA A 60 -5.83 1.62 4.14
N THR A 61 -6.16 2.32 5.24
CA THR A 61 -6.35 3.77 5.23
C THR A 61 -5.04 4.48 4.88
N ALA A 62 -3.92 4.12 5.52
CA ALA A 62 -2.62 4.68 5.19
C ALA A 62 -2.20 4.37 3.74
N MET A 63 -2.47 3.15 3.26
CA MET A 63 -2.23 2.78 1.87
C MET A 63 -3.09 3.59 0.89
N SER A 64 -4.34 3.94 1.25
CA SER A 64 -5.18 4.80 0.41
C SER A 64 -4.57 6.19 0.21
N HIS A 65 -3.90 6.77 1.21
CA HIS A 65 -3.21 8.06 1.03
C HIS A 65 -2.05 7.93 0.03
N VAL A 66 -1.31 6.83 0.05
CA VAL A 66 -0.25 6.59 -0.96
C VAL A 66 -0.84 6.46 -2.36
N LEU A 67 -1.97 5.75 -2.50
CA LEU A 67 -2.60 5.51 -3.80
C LEU A 67 -3.37 6.72 -4.36
N SER A 68 -4.04 7.50 -3.50
CA SER A 68 -4.93 8.60 -3.89
C SER A 68 -4.27 9.96 -3.76
N ASP A 69 -3.53 10.20 -2.67
CA ASP A 69 -2.92 11.51 -2.36
C ASP A 69 -1.45 11.58 -2.79
N GLY A 70 -0.86 10.43 -3.17
CA GLY A 70 0.51 10.34 -3.69
C GLY A 70 1.59 10.56 -2.64
N ILE A 71 1.28 10.37 -1.35
CA ILE A 71 2.32 10.43 -0.30
C ILE A 71 3.32 9.27 -0.48
N SER A 72 4.57 9.50 -0.07
CA SER A 72 5.59 8.46 -0.11
C SER A 72 5.35 7.36 0.93
N CYS A 73 5.91 6.17 0.70
CA CYS A 73 5.86 5.09 1.71
C CYS A 73 6.54 5.48 3.03
N ALA A 74 7.54 6.38 3.01
CA ALA A 74 8.17 6.90 4.22
C ALA A 74 7.21 7.80 5.03
N GLN A 75 6.43 8.64 4.34
CA GLN A 75 5.37 9.43 4.97
C GLN A 75 4.27 8.52 5.54
N MET A 76 3.82 7.51 4.78
CA MET A 76 2.85 6.50 5.25
C MET A 76 3.31 5.80 6.54
N LEU A 77 4.58 5.41 6.62
CA LEU A 77 5.16 4.79 7.82
C LEU A 77 5.17 5.76 9.02
N SER A 78 5.50 7.03 8.77
CA SER A 78 5.46 8.08 9.80
C SER A 78 4.04 8.31 10.33
N GLU A 79 3.03 8.26 9.47
CA GLU A 79 1.62 8.33 9.86
C GLU A 79 1.17 7.12 10.70
N LEU A 80 1.63 5.91 10.35
CA LEU A 80 1.22 4.67 11.03
C LEU A 80 1.86 4.48 12.41
N PHE A 81 3.13 4.85 12.57
CA PHE A 81 3.91 4.53 13.75
C PHE A 81 4.37 5.75 14.56
N GLY A 82 4.18 6.98 14.05
CA GLY A 82 4.66 8.22 14.66
C GLY A 82 6.16 8.48 14.43
N GLU A 83 6.67 9.59 14.97
CA GLU A 83 8.11 9.94 14.92
C GLU A 83 8.93 9.00 15.83
N GLY A 84 9.20 7.78 15.36
CA GLY A 84 9.97 6.79 16.12
C GLY A 84 10.62 5.69 15.27
N ILE A 85 10.49 5.74 13.95
CA ILE A 85 11.19 4.81 13.06
C ILE A 85 12.60 5.38 12.83
N SER A 86 13.56 4.92 13.63
CA SER A 86 14.97 5.03 13.27
C SER A 86 15.28 3.97 12.22
N GLU A 87 15.81 4.39 11.06
CA GLU A 87 16.50 3.46 10.17
C GLU A 87 17.77 2.97 10.90
N GLU A 88 17.84 1.67 11.22
CA GLU A 88 19.10 0.99 11.57
C GLU A 88 19.88 0.62 10.30
#